data_AF-A0AAD7BDD6-F1
#
_entry.id   AF-A0AAD7BDD6-F1
#
_cell.length_a   1.000
_cell.length_b   1.000
_cell.length_c   1.000
_cell.angle_alpha   90.00
_cell.angle_beta   90.00
_cell.angle_gamma   90.00
#
_symmetry.space_group_name_H-M   'P 1'
#
loop_
_entity.id
_entity.type
_entity.pdbx_description
1 polymer ?
#
loop_
_entity_poly.entity_id
_entity_poly.type
_entity_poly.pdbx_seq_one_letter_code
_entity_poly.pdbx_strand_id
1 'polypeptide(L)'
;MQLDLKGTLRKIVQLLKSNDLDTAVCTAALRALSAFAKIADCVQPIVAVLPTIISIFKQTRYSDECRKEGTRLIQALATMESTQASIFPRLFSALTDEHVYLRVLGLAVLLEFIRPDTVDSISEHIQTMLALLEDPEQDVRIAAIHNAVALRALKPSLKKGAGEFQSTIHTEWCSVVEKLQDPAPRTYLVAWDNMPQLAHSSACYVMLQDH
;
A
#
# COMPACT_ATOMS: atom_id res chain seq x y z
N MET A 1 -14.60 12.18 36.18
CA MET A 1 -13.46 12.73 35.40
C MET A 1 -13.79 12.54 33.92
N GLN A 2 -14.27 13.58 33.24
CA GLN A 2 -14.47 13.51 31.78
C GLN A 2 -13.09 13.62 31.13
N LEU A 3 -12.66 12.57 30.42
CA LEU A 3 -11.44 12.66 29.61
C LEU A 3 -11.68 13.68 28.49
N ASP A 4 -10.88 14.75 28.45
CA ASP A 4 -10.85 15.65 27.30
C ASP A 4 -10.12 14.96 26.14
N LEU A 5 -10.88 14.13 25.41
CA LEU A 5 -10.40 13.38 24.25
C LEU A 5 -9.90 14.32 23.15
N LYS A 6 -10.56 15.45 22.93
CA LYS A 6 -10.17 16.44 21.92
C LYS A 6 -8.87 17.15 22.29
N GLY A 7 -8.70 17.53 23.56
CA GLY A 7 -7.46 18.09 24.08
C GLY A 7 -6.30 17.10 24.00
N THR A 8 -6.56 15.82 24.29
CA THR A 8 -5.56 14.75 24.19
C THR A 8 -5.12 14.53 22.75
N LEU A 9 -6.08 14.43 21.82
CA LEU A 9 -5.82 14.29 20.39
C LEU A 9 -4.99 15.47 19.87
N ARG A 10 -5.33 16.70 20.26
CA ARG A 10 -4.56 17.90 19.88
C ARG A 10 -3.10 17.81 20.33
N LYS A 11 -2.83 17.34 21.55
CA LYS A 11 -1.47 17.15 22.07
C LYS A 11 -0.71 16.09 21.28
N ILE A 12 -1.33 14.97 20.96
CA ILE A 12 -0.71 13.91 20.14
C ILE A 12 -0.34 14.45 18.76
N VAL A 13 -1.25 15.21 18.14
CA VAL A 13 -0.98 15.86 16.85
C VAL A 13 0.18 16.85 16.93
N GLN A 14 0.29 17.63 18.01
CA GLN A 14 1.42 18.53 18.22
C GLN A 14 2.73 17.77 18.39
N LEU A 15 2.72 16.64 19.11
CA LEU A 15 3.90 15.77 19.24
C LEU A 15 4.36 15.24 17.88
N LEU A 16 3.44 14.78 17.03
CA LEU A 16 3.77 14.28 15.69
C LEU A 16 4.39 15.35 14.77
N LYS A 17 4.15 16.63 15.04
CA LYS A 17 4.74 17.76 14.29
C LYS A 17 6.11 18.18 14.83
N SER A 18 6.58 17.59 15.94
CA SER A 18 7.86 17.95 16.54
C SER A 18 9.04 17.45 15.71
N ASN A 19 10.00 18.33 15.46
CA ASN A 19 11.24 18.00 14.76
C ASN A 19 12.20 17.16 15.61
N ASP A 20 11.93 16.95 16.90
CA ASP A 20 12.77 16.12 17.79
C ASP A 20 12.03 14.88 18.29
N LEU A 21 10.99 14.46 17.55
CA LEU A 21 10.18 13.31 17.93
C LEU A 21 10.99 12.02 17.83
N ASP A 22 11.24 11.40 18.97
CA ASP A 22 11.83 10.06 19.04
C ASP A 22 10.92 9.00 18.39
N THR A 23 11.54 7.97 17.82
CA THR A 23 10.85 6.88 17.12
C THR A 23 9.87 6.11 18.00
N ALA A 24 10.18 5.88 19.28
CA ALA A 24 9.25 5.22 20.21
C ALA A 24 8.04 6.12 20.47
N VAL A 25 8.25 7.44 20.58
CA VAL A 25 7.17 8.42 20.75
C VAL A 25 6.31 8.52 19.49
N CYS A 26 6.91 8.51 18.29
CA CYS A 26 6.16 8.36 17.02
C CYS A 26 5.24 7.14 17.07
N THR A 27 5.82 5.97 17.38
CA THR A 27 5.11 4.70 17.38
C THR A 27 3.93 4.74 18.37
N ALA A 28 4.16 5.24 19.59
CA ALA A 28 3.12 5.41 20.59
C ALA A 28 2.03 6.41 20.16
N ALA A 29 2.41 7.52 19.55
CA ALA A 29 1.48 8.53 19.04
C ALA A 29 0.59 7.94 17.93
N LEU A 30 1.15 7.22 16.96
CA LEU A 30 0.40 6.57 15.89
C LEU A 30 -0.56 5.49 16.43
N ARG A 31 -0.12 4.66 17.40
CA ARG A 31 -0.99 3.71 18.09
C ARG A 31 -2.14 4.39 18.82
N ALA A 32 -1.87 5.51 19.49
CA ALA A 32 -2.90 6.29 20.15
C ALA A 32 -3.90 6.85 19.13
N LEU A 33 -3.43 7.42 18.01
CA LEU A 33 -4.30 7.88 16.92
C LEU A 33 -5.17 6.73 16.37
N SER A 34 -4.63 5.52 16.22
CA SER A 34 -5.41 4.34 15.82
C SER A 34 -6.50 3.98 16.83
N ALA A 35 -6.26 4.16 18.13
CA ALA A 35 -7.29 4.00 19.15
C ALA A 35 -8.37 5.10 19.05
N PHE A 36 -7.97 6.36 18.82
CA PHE A 36 -8.90 7.47 18.62
C PHE A 36 -9.71 7.34 17.32
N ALA A 37 -9.17 6.75 16.26
CA ALA A 37 -9.88 6.55 14.99
C ALA A 37 -11.13 5.66 15.13
N LYS A 38 -11.24 4.88 16.22
CA LYS A 38 -12.42 4.09 16.57
C LYS A 38 -13.56 4.94 17.16
N ILE A 39 -13.30 6.21 17.46
CA ILE A 39 -14.27 7.17 18.02
C ILE A 39 -14.68 8.12 16.88
N ALA A 40 -15.96 8.08 16.48
CA ALA A 40 -16.46 8.83 15.32
C ALA A 40 -16.06 10.32 15.33
N ASP A 41 -16.20 10.99 16.47
CA ASP A 41 -15.86 12.41 16.65
C ASP A 41 -14.37 12.75 16.48
N CYS A 42 -13.49 11.74 16.48
CA CYS A 42 -12.05 11.90 16.35
C CYS A 42 -11.55 11.63 14.92
N VAL A 43 -12.36 11.01 14.06
CA VAL A 43 -11.96 10.61 12.70
C VAL A 43 -11.53 11.82 11.87
N GLN A 44 -12.38 12.84 11.75
CA GLN A 44 -12.08 14.02 10.93
C GLN A 44 -10.85 14.81 11.43
N PRO A 45 -10.68 15.04 12.75
CA PRO A 45 -9.42 15.57 13.27
C PRO A 45 -8.18 14.74 12.94
N ILE A 46 -8.29 13.40 12.88
CA ILE A 46 -7.17 12.52 12.49
C ILE A 46 -6.91 12.63 10.98
N VAL A 47 -7.95 12.63 10.15
CA VAL A 47 -7.85 12.83 8.70
C VAL A 47 -7.14 14.16 8.39
N ALA A 48 -7.44 15.22 9.15
CA ALA A 48 -6.79 16.53 9.00
C ALA A 48 -5.26 16.50 9.23
N VAL A 49 -4.73 15.47 9.90
CA VAL A 49 -3.29 15.32 10.18
C VAL A 49 -2.62 14.25 9.33
N LEU A 50 -3.33 13.67 8.36
CA LEU A 50 -2.77 12.76 7.36
C LEU A 50 -1.50 13.30 6.68
N PRO A 51 -1.38 14.60 6.31
CA PRO A 51 -0.14 15.11 5.74
C PRO A 51 1.07 14.93 6.68
N THR A 52 0.86 15.12 7.99
CA THR A 52 1.89 14.89 9.00
C THR A 52 2.24 13.41 9.10
N ILE A 53 1.24 12.52 9.12
CA ILE A 53 1.45 11.07 9.16
C ILE A 53 2.21 10.59 7.91
N ILE A 54 1.85 11.09 6.72
CA ILE A 54 2.53 10.75 5.46
C ILE A 54 3.98 11.25 5.46
N SER A 55 4.24 12.43 6.05
CA SER A 55 5.60 12.97 6.12
C SER A 55 6.58 12.08 6.90
N ILE A 56 6.09 11.26 7.83
CA ILE A 56 6.88 10.27 8.59
C ILE A 56 7.59 9.29 7.62
N PHE A 57 6.92 8.90 6.54
CA PHE A 57 7.47 7.96 5.56
C PHE A 57 8.61 8.55 4.73
N LYS A 58 8.67 9.88 4.62
CA LYS A 58 9.78 10.58 3.95
C LYS A 58 11.04 10.68 4.81
N GLN A 59 10.91 10.47 6.13
CA GLN A 59 12.00 10.68 7.08
C GLN A 59 12.73 9.37 7.37
N THR A 60 14.05 9.37 7.13
CA THR A 60 14.92 8.20 7.33
C THR A 60 15.11 7.82 8.81
N ARG A 61 14.97 8.79 9.72
CA ARG A 61 15.17 8.61 11.18
C ARG A 61 14.15 7.69 11.85
N TYR A 62 12.97 7.53 11.26
CA TYR A 62 11.91 6.73 11.85
C TYR A 62 12.09 5.26 11.50
N SER A 63 11.88 4.40 12.50
CA SER A 63 11.97 2.96 12.29
C SER A 63 10.84 2.43 11.42
N ASP A 64 11.06 1.22 10.89
CA ASP A 64 10.04 0.46 10.19
C ASP A 64 8.81 0.18 11.06
N GLU A 65 8.98 0.09 12.38
CA GLU A 65 7.83 -0.09 13.29
C GLU A 65 6.95 1.17 13.36
N CYS A 66 7.55 2.37 13.46
CA CYS A 66 6.80 3.64 13.39
C CYS A 66 6.08 3.75 12.04
N ARG A 67 6.74 3.37 10.92
CA ARG A 67 6.09 3.35 9.59
C ARG A 67 4.96 2.32 9.52
N LYS A 68 5.13 1.10 10.06
CA LYS A 68 4.08 0.07 10.11
C LYS A 68 2.85 0.55 10.86
N GLU A 69 3.02 1.21 12.00
CA GLU A 69 1.88 1.79 12.72
C GLU A 69 1.19 2.91 11.91
N GLY A 70 1.97 3.72 11.18
CA GLY A 70 1.44 4.71 10.26
C GLY A 70 0.61 4.08 9.14
N THR A 71 1.11 2.99 8.54
CA THR A 71 0.40 2.24 7.50
C THR A 71 -0.90 1.66 8.04
N ARG A 72 -0.88 1.03 9.22
CA ARG A 72 -2.09 0.48 9.86
C ARG A 72 -3.14 1.56 10.13
N LEU A 73 -2.72 2.73 10.61
CA LEU A 73 -3.63 3.87 10.81
C LEU A 73 -4.25 4.32 9.49
N ILE A 74 -3.44 4.49 8.44
CA ILE A 74 -3.94 4.92 7.12
C ILE A 74 -4.88 3.86 6.53
N GLN A 75 -4.56 2.57 6.64
CA GLN A 75 -5.43 1.46 6.24
C GLN A 75 -6.77 1.52 6.99
N ALA A 76 -6.73 1.67 8.32
CA ALA A 76 -7.94 1.72 9.14
C ALA A 76 -8.83 2.92 8.80
N LEU A 77 -8.25 4.06 8.43
CA LEU A 77 -9.03 5.20 7.97
C LEU A 77 -9.59 4.93 6.57
N ALA A 78 -8.76 4.43 5.64
CA ALA A 78 -9.16 4.18 4.26
C ALA A 78 -10.37 3.23 4.13
N THR A 79 -10.55 2.29 5.06
CA THR A 79 -11.71 1.38 5.04
C THR A 79 -13.02 2.08 5.42
N MET A 80 -12.95 3.30 5.95
CA MET A 80 -14.09 4.15 6.25
C MET A 80 -14.46 4.97 5.03
N GLU A 81 -15.62 4.71 4.43
CA GLU A 81 -16.16 5.43 3.26
C GLU A 81 -16.06 6.96 3.42
N SER A 82 -16.43 7.46 4.62
CA SER A 82 -16.38 8.89 4.95
C SER A 82 -14.99 9.56 4.87
N THR A 83 -13.91 8.80 4.73
CA THR A 83 -12.54 9.33 4.66
C THR A 83 -11.84 9.03 3.33
N GLN A 84 -12.39 8.14 2.49
CA GLN A 84 -11.74 7.68 1.26
C GLN A 84 -11.41 8.83 0.30
N ALA A 85 -12.33 9.79 0.15
CA ALA A 85 -12.12 10.99 -0.68
C ALA A 85 -10.91 11.83 -0.23
N SER A 86 -10.50 11.74 1.03
CA SER A 86 -9.31 12.44 1.55
C SER A 86 -8.02 11.61 1.47
N ILE A 87 -8.14 10.29 1.44
CA ILE A 87 -6.99 9.35 1.53
C ILE A 87 -6.55 8.89 0.15
N PHE A 88 -7.47 8.44 -0.70
CA PHE A 88 -7.14 7.82 -1.98
C PHE A 88 -6.29 8.72 -2.89
N PRO A 89 -6.60 10.03 -3.08
CA PRO A 89 -5.73 10.91 -3.87
C PRO A 89 -4.28 10.94 -3.38
N ARG A 90 -4.07 10.82 -2.05
CA ARG A 90 -2.73 10.80 -1.44
C ARG A 90 -2.03 9.46 -1.64
N LEU A 91 -2.76 8.35 -1.57
CA LEU A 91 -2.21 7.03 -1.86
C LEU A 91 -1.79 6.92 -3.33
N PHE A 92 -2.61 7.42 -4.26
CA PHE A 92 -2.29 7.42 -5.68
C PHE A 92 -1.07 8.30 -5.96
N SER A 93 -0.99 9.49 -5.36
CA SER A 93 0.23 10.32 -5.42
C SER A 93 1.46 9.63 -4.82
N ALA A 94 1.28 8.78 -3.82
CA ALA A 94 2.38 8.06 -3.18
C ALA A 94 2.99 6.98 -4.08
N LEU A 95 2.23 6.42 -5.03
CA LEU A 95 2.71 5.40 -5.99
C LEU A 95 3.83 5.92 -6.89
N THR A 96 3.89 7.22 -7.15
CA THR A 96 4.90 7.85 -8.01
C THR A 96 5.85 8.77 -7.22
N ASP A 97 5.84 8.71 -5.89
CA ASP A 97 6.72 9.53 -5.05
C ASP A 97 8.17 9.00 -5.11
N GLU A 98 9.16 9.89 -5.01
CA GLU A 98 10.58 9.53 -5.02
C GLU A 98 10.98 8.65 -3.84
N HIS A 99 10.29 8.78 -2.70
CA HIS A 99 10.60 8.02 -1.50
C HIS A 99 10.00 6.61 -1.55
N VAL A 100 10.88 5.61 -1.47
CA VAL A 100 10.56 4.17 -1.47
C VAL A 100 9.43 3.82 -0.51
N TYR A 101 9.50 4.31 0.73
CA TYR A 101 8.51 4.01 1.76
C TYR A 101 7.12 4.54 1.46
N LEU A 102 6.99 5.58 0.61
CA LEU A 102 5.69 6.06 0.18
C LEU A 102 5.10 5.21 -0.94
N ARG A 103 5.91 4.75 -1.89
CA ARG A 103 5.46 3.79 -2.90
C ARG A 103 5.00 2.48 -2.24
N VAL A 104 5.78 1.97 -1.29
CA VAL A 104 5.41 0.81 -0.46
C VAL A 104 4.12 1.07 0.34
N LEU A 105 3.97 2.24 0.97
CA LEU A 105 2.74 2.62 1.67
C LEU A 105 1.53 2.60 0.73
N GLY A 106 1.63 3.24 -0.43
CA GLY A 106 0.56 3.30 -1.43
C GLY A 106 0.08 1.90 -1.82
N LEU A 107 1.03 1.03 -2.20
CA LEU A 107 0.75 -0.36 -2.57
C LEU A 107 0.18 -1.18 -1.39
N ALA A 108 0.72 -1.01 -0.17
CA ALA A 108 0.27 -1.76 1.00
C ALA A 108 -1.15 -1.37 1.44
N VAL A 109 -1.54 -0.10 1.30
CA VAL A 109 -2.91 0.33 1.62
C VAL A 109 -3.87 -0.08 0.52
N LEU A 110 -3.51 0.14 -0.76
CA LEU A 110 -4.37 -0.20 -1.90
C LEU A 110 -4.64 -1.70 -2.03
N LEU A 111 -3.71 -2.55 -1.57
CA LEU A 111 -3.90 -4.00 -1.53
C LEU A 111 -5.20 -4.41 -0.83
N GLU A 112 -5.56 -3.72 0.25
CA GLU A 112 -6.79 -3.98 1.01
C GLU A 112 -8.06 -3.61 0.23
N PHE A 113 -7.95 -2.79 -0.82
CA PHE A 113 -9.05 -2.35 -1.68
C PHE A 113 -9.13 -3.11 -3.00
N ILE A 114 -8.28 -4.11 -3.18
CA ILE A 114 -8.41 -5.05 -4.30
C ILE A 114 -9.47 -6.09 -3.91
N ARG A 115 -10.75 -5.71 -4.01
CA ARG A 115 -11.93 -6.54 -3.74
C ARG A 115 -13.03 -6.26 -4.78
N PRO A 116 -13.96 -7.21 -5.03
CA PRO A 116 -14.98 -7.04 -6.07
C PRO A 116 -15.83 -5.78 -5.96
N ASP A 117 -16.07 -5.31 -4.74
CA ASP A 117 -16.92 -4.17 -4.38
C ASP A 117 -16.17 -2.82 -4.39
N THR A 118 -14.84 -2.84 -4.38
CA THR A 118 -14.01 -1.62 -4.30
C THR A 118 -13.05 -1.43 -5.47
N VAL A 119 -12.92 -2.44 -6.36
CA VAL A 119 -11.96 -2.40 -7.47
C VAL A 119 -12.22 -1.28 -8.47
N ASP A 120 -13.49 -0.90 -8.66
CA ASP A 120 -13.86 0.21 -9.54
C ASP A 120 -13.22 1.53 -9.04
N SER A 121 -13.12 1.72 -7.72
CA SER A 121 -12.53 2.91 -7.08
C SER A 121 -11.01 3.06 -7.31
N ILE A 122 -10.33 1.98 -7.70
CA ILE A 122 -8.89 1.98 -7.98
C ILE A 122 -8.57 1.68 -9.45
N SER A 123 -9.59 1.43 -10.28
CA SER A 123 -9.46 0.92 -11.65
C SER A 123 -8.56 1.78 -12.55
N GLU A 124 -8.70 3.11 -12.48
CA GLU A 124 -7.90 4.07 -13.24
C GLU A 124 -6.41 4.06 -12.87
N HIS A 125 -6.06 3.53 -11.69
CA HIS A 125 -4.70 3.54 -11.16
C HIS A 125 -4.02 2.16 -11.22
N ILE A 126 -4.71 1.12 -11.69
CA ILE A 126 -4.14 -0.23 -11.73
C ILE A 126 -2.89 -0.27 -12.61
N GLN A 127 -2.89 0.45 -13.74
CA GLN A 127 -1.68 0.51 -14.59
C GLN A 127 -0.49 1.13 -13.88
N THR A 128 -0.71 2.19 -13.09
CA THR A 128 0.33 2.78 -12.24
C THR A 128 0.84 1.78 -11.20
N MET A 129 -0.05 0.99 -10.61
CA MET A 129 0.33 -0.05 -9.64
C MET A 129 1.14 -1.19 -10.29
N LEU A 130 0.75 -1.61 -11.51
CA LEU A 130 1.45 -2.66 -12.26
C LEU A 130 2.83 -2.19 -12.76
N ALA A 131 2.96 -0.94 -13.17
CA ALA A 131 4.25 -0.37 -13.58
C ALA A 131 5.32 -0.44 -12.46
N LEU A 132 4.90 -0.46 -11.18
CA LEU A 132 5.79 -0.62 -10.04
C LEU A 132 6.39 -2.02 -9.89
N LEU A 133 5.98 -2.99 -10.71
CA LEU A 133 6.69 -4.27 -10.82
C LEU A 133 8.11 -4.09 -11.40
N GLU A 134 8.34 -3.00 -12.13
CA GLU A 134 9.65 -2.61 -12.69
C GLU A 134 10.40 -1.59 -11.82
N ASP A 135 9.90 -1.29 -10.62
CA ASP A 135 10.53 -0.29 -9.74
C ASP A 135 11.98 -0.70 -9.39
N PRO A 136 12.95 0.23 -9.36
CA PRO A 136 14.33 -0.10 -8.97
C PRO A 136 14.43 -0.68 -7.56
N GLU A 137 13.48 -0.37 -6.67
CA GLU A 137 13.51 -0.78 -5.28
C GLU A 137 12.81 -2.12 -5.05
N GLN A 138 13.55 -3.06 -4.46
CA GLN A 138 13.08 -4.43 -4.24
C GLN A 138 11.78 -4.49 -3.41
N ASP A 139 11.68 -3.70 -2.34
CA ASP A 139 10.49 -3.70 -1.48
C ASP A 139 9.24 -3.19 -2.20
N VAL A 140 9.41 -2.26 -3.15
CA VAL A 140 8.32 -1.77 -4.00
C VAL A 140 7.88 -2.86 -4.96
N ARG A 141 8.83 -3.54 -5.62
CA ARG A 141 8.51 -4.68 -6.50
C ARG A 141 7.75 -5.79 -5.77
N ILE A 142 8.18 -6.16 -4.56
CA ILE A 142 7.48 -7.16 -3.74
C ILE A 142 6.05 -6.72 -3.43
N ALA A 143 5.84 -5.47 -3.02
CA ALA A 143 4.51 -4.94 -2.75
C ALA A 143 3.63 -4.91 -4.02
N ALA A 144 4.22 -4.59 -5.18
CA ALA A 144 3.54 -4.57 -6.46
C ALA A 144 3.12 -5.99 -6.90
N ILE A 145 3.97 -7.00 -6.67
CA ILE A 145 3.64 -8.42 -6.91
C ILE A 145 2.39 -8.82 -6.11
N HIS A 146 2.34 -8.50 -4.81
CA HIS A 146 1.14 -8.81 -4.00
C HIS A 146 -0.13 -8.16 -4.55
N ASN A 147 -0.04 -6.91 -5.03
CA ASN A 147 -1.16 -6.23 -5.67
C ASN A 147 -1.57 -6.91 -6.99
N ALA A 148 -0.61 -7.26 -7.86
CA ALA A 148 -0.88 -7.95 -9.11
C ALA A 148 -1.58 -9.31 -8.89
N VAL A 149 -1.14 -10.07 -7.88
CA VAL A 149 -1.79 -11.33 -7.46
C VAL A 149 -3.23 -11.10 -7.04
N ALA A 150 -3.46 -10.13 -6.16
CA ALA A 150 -4.81 -9.80 -5.70
C ALA A 150 -5.72 -9.35 -6.86
N LEU A 151 -5.21 -8.50 -7.77
CA LEU A 151 -5.97 -8.00 -8.92
C LEU A 151 -6.39 -9.13 -9.84
N ARG A 152 -5.50 -10.09 -10.04
CA ARG A 152 -5.80 -11.28 -10.82
C ARG A 152 -6.87 -12.15 -10.16
N ALA A 153 -6.87 -12.29 -8.85
CA ALA A 153 -7.90 -13.07 -8.14
C ALA A 153 -9.33 -12.52 -8.37
N LEU A 154 -9.46 -11.22 -8.70
CA LEU A 154 -10.73 -10.57 -9.03
C LEU A 154 -11.26 -10.83 -10.46
N LYS A 155 -10.60 -11.71 -11.23
CA LYS A 155 -10.90 -12.10 -12.62
C LYS A 155 -12.39 -12.13 -13.02
N PRO A 156 -13.35 -12.61 -12.21
CA PRO A 156 -14.76 -12.68 -12.61
C PRO A 156 -15.57 -11.39 -12.41
N SER A 157 -15.07 -10.40 -11.65
CA SER A 157 -15.88 -9.28 -11.12
C SER A 157 -15.69 -7.95 -11.86
N LEU A 158 -14.66 -7.85 -12.71
CA LEU A 158 -14.37 -6.63 -13.50
C LEU A 158 -15.34 -6.53 -14.68
N LYS A 159 -16.35 -5.65 -14.57
CA LYS A 159 -17.43 -5.50 -15.56
C LYS A 159 -17.00 -4.80 -16.86
N LYS A 160 -15.83 -4.16 -16.91
CA LYS A 160 -15.35 -3.38 -18.06
C LYS A 160 -13.84 -3.64 -18.30
N GLY A 161 -13.44 -3.85 -19.55
CA GLY A 161 -12.01 -3.96 -19.92
C GLY A 161 -11.29 -5.24 -19.49
N ALA A 162 -12.01 -6.26 -18.99
CA ALA A 162 -11.39 -7.48 -18.43
C ALA A 162 -10.41 -8.20 -19.38
N GLY A 163 -10.62 -8.12 -20.70
CA GLY A 163 -9.71 -8.69 -21.71
C GLY A 163 -8.40 -7.91 -21.84
N GLU A 164 -8.48 -6.58 -21.98
CA GLU A 164 -7.31 -5.69 -22.03
C GLU A 164 -6.55 -5.73 -20.71
N PHE A 165 -7.27 -5.65 -19.59
CA PHE A 165 -6.76 -5.78 -18.23
C PHE A 165 -5.97 -7.08 -18.01
N GLN A 166 -6.49 -8.21 -18.49
CA GLN A 166 -5.81 -9.50 -18.41
C GLN A 166 -4.60 -9.58 -19.33
N SER A 167 -4.70 -9.06 -20.55
CA SER A 167 -3.56 -9.00 -21.45
C SER A 167 -2.43 -8.18 -20.85
N THR A 168 -2.75 -7.04 -20.22
CA THR A 168 -1.75 -6.19 -19.56
C THR A 168 -1.16 -6.87 -18.33
N ILE A 169 -1.97 -7.42 -17.40
CA ILE A 169 -1.42 -8.16 -16.24
C ILE A 169 -0.57 -9.33 -16.71
N HIS A 170 -0.99 -10.06 -17.76
CA HIS A 170 -0.23 -11.19 -18.27
C HIS A 170 1.07 -10.76 -18.94
N THR A 171 1.05 -9.74 -19.80
CA THR A 171 2.24 -9.19 -20.48
C THR A 171 3.22 -8.60 -19.48
N GLU A 172 2.75 -7.76 -18.55
CA GLU A 172 3.56 -7.19 -17.48
C GLU A 172 4.13 -8.30 -16.59
N TRP A 173 3.34 -9.34 -16.25
CA TRP A 173 3.83 -10.48 -15.47
C TRP A 173 4.89 -11.28 -16.21
N CYS A 174 4.71 -11.57 -17.51
CA CYS A 174 5.73 -12.25 -18.30
C CYS A 174 7.02 -11.43 -18.37
N SER A 175 6.92 -10.11 -18.58
CA SER A 175 8.08 -9.22 -18.53
C SER A 175 8.75 -9.23 -17.16
N VAL A 176 7.96 -9.28 -16.09
CA VAL A 176 8.46 -9.33 -14.71
C VAL A 176 9.12 -10.67 -14.42
N VAL A 177 8.55 -11.82 -14.80
CA VAL A 177 9.21 -13.13 -14.65
C VAL A 177 10.51 -13.21 -15.44
N GLU A 178 10.55 -12.65 -16.65
CA GLU A 178 11.78 -12.55 -17.45
C GLU A 178 12.82 -11.64 -16.77
N LYS A 179 12.40 -10.50 -16.18
CA LYS A 179 13.29 -9.55 -15.49
C LYS A 179 13.66 -9.98 -14.06
N LEU A 180 12.87 -10.84 -13.43
CA LEU A 180 13.12 -11.47 -12.13
C LEU A 180 14.22 -12.55 -12.20
N GLN A 181 14.82 -12.76 -13.37
CA GLN A 181 16.14 -13.38 -13.51
C GLN A 181 17.27 -12.56 -12.81
N ASP A 182 16.96 -11.37 -12.29
CA ASP A 182 17.77 -10.64 -11.31
C ASP A 182 17.92 -11.45 -9.99
N PRO A 183 19.15 -11.77 -9.52
CA PRO A 183 19.40 -12.72 -8.43
C PRO A 183 18.99 -12.26 -7.03
N ALA A 184 18.14 -11.23 -6.89
CA ALA A 184 17.60 -10.79 -5.60
C ALA A 184 16.66 -11.86 -5.01
N PRO A 185 17.09 -12.67 -4.03
CA PRO A 185 16.44 -13.94 -3.71
C PRO A 185 15.00 -13.79 -3.24
N ARG A 186 14.67 -12.67 -2.56
CA ARG A 186 13.32 -12.48 -1.99
C ARG A 186 12.27 -12.14 -3.03
N THR A 187 12.60 -11.36 -4.06
CA THR A 187 11.63 -11.00 -5.10
C THR A 187 11.30 -12.22 -5.95
N TYR A 188 12.33 -13.00 -6.27
CA TYR A 188 12.19 -14.29 -6.94
C TYR A 188 11.32 -15.26 -6.12
N LEU A 189 11.61 -15.45 -4.83
CA LEU A 189 10.83 -16.34 -3.96
C LEU A 189 9.35 -15.92 -3.86
N VAL A 190 9.08 -14.62 -3.67
CA VAL A 190 7.69 -14.13 -3.60
C VAL A 190 6.99 -14.33 -4.94
N ALA A 191 7.65 -14.05 -6.06
CA ALA A 191 7.07 -14.29 -7.37
C ALA A 191 6.79 -15.78 -7.60
N TRP A 192 7.74 -16.64 -7.24
CA TRP A 192 7.64 -18.09 -7.33
C TRP A 192 6.50 -18.65 -6.50
N ASP A 193 6.36 -18.26 -5.24
CA ASP A 193 5.28 -18.72 -4.34
C ASP A 193 3.90 -18.32 -4.87
N ASN A 194 3.82 -17.23 -5.62
CA ASN A 194 2.59 -16.74 -6.23
C ASN A 194 2.36 -17.25 -7.67
N MET A 195 3.33 -17.94 -8.28
CA MET A 195 3.24 -18.45 -9.66
C MET A 195 2.03 -19.34 -9.96
N PRO A 196 1.55 -20.23 -9.07
CA PRO A 196 0.36 -21.05 -9.36
C PRO A 196 -0.90 -20.20 -9.54
N GLN A 197 -0.99 -19.09 -8.81
CA GLN A 197 -2.05 -18.10 -8.98
C GLN A 197 -1.77 -17.25 -10.22
N LEU A 198 -0.48 -17.04 -10.51
CA LEU A 198 0.24 -16.37 -11.62
C LEU A 198 0.17 -16.99 -13.04
N ALA A 199 0.04 -18.30 -13.17
CA ALA A 199 0.24 -19.00 -14.44
C ALA A 199 -1.09 -19.37 -15.09
N HIS A 200 -1.30 -18.96 -16.35
CA HIS A 200 -2.42 -19.44 -17.18
C HIS A 200 -1.95 -20.26 -18.39
N SER A 201 -0.63 -20.45 -18.56
CA SER A 201 -0.06 -21.09 -19.73
C SER A 201 1.16 -21.90 -19.32
N SER A 202 1.25 -23.14 -19.83
CA SER A 202 2.40 -24.01 -19.70
C SER A 202 3.71 -23.38 -20.20
N ALA A 203 3.65 -22.34 -21.05
CA ALA A 203 4.82 -21.69 -21.61
C ALA A 203 5.67 -20.94 -20.56
N CYS A 204 5.06 -20.30 -19.56
CA CYS A 204 5.81 -19.67 -18.46
C CYS A 204 6.43 -20.72 -17.52
N TYR A 205 5.83 -21.92 -17.45
CA TYR A 205 6.32 -23.03 -16.62
C TYR A 205 7.53 -23.72 -17.26
N VAL A 206 7.57 -23.78 -18.60
CA VAL A 206 8.66 -24.42 -19.36
C VAL A 206 9.94 -23.59 -19.34
N MET A 207 9.87 -22.26 -19.41
CA MET A 207 11.06 -21.39 -19.33
C MET A 207 11.82 -21.46 -17.98
N LEU A 208 11.24 -22.11 -16.96
CA LEU A 208 11.80 -22.20 -15.61
C LEU A 208 12.23 -23.62 -15.22
N GLN A 209 11.95 -24.64 -16.04
CA GLN A 209 12.45 -26.00 -15.80
C GLN A 209 13.90 -26.19 -16.27
N ASP A 210 14.44 -25.22 -17.00
CA ASP A 210 15.82 -25.25 -17.54
C ASP A 210 16.86 -24.57 -16.61
N HIS A 211 16.49 -24.26 -15.36
CA HIS A 211 17.35 -23.67 -14.31
C HIS A 211 17.15 -24.36 -12.96
#